data_AF-A0A8X6RE66-F1
#
_entry.id   AF-A0A8X6RE66-F1
#
_cell.length_a   1.000
_cell.length_b   1.000
_cell.length_c   1.000
_cell.angle_alpha   90.00
_cell.angle_beta   90.00
_cell.angle_gamma   90.00
#
_symmetry.space_group_name_H-M   'P 1'
#
loop_
_entity.id
_entity.type
_entity.pdbx_description
1 polymer ?
#
loop_
_entity_poly.entity_id
_entity_poly.type
_entity_poly.pdbx_seq_one_letter_code
_entity_poly.pdbx_strand_id
1 'polypeptide(L)' 'MHNENCKANNFGNSGSMEVSETIEIFQRSESLHGLRYTKFLGDDDARAYKAVNEMQLYGGIGIKKWNVLAMLRNG' A
#
# COMPACT_ATOMS: atom_id res chain seq x y z
N MET A 1 -14.62 -18.27 19.53
CA MET A 1 -13.39 -18.92 20.03
C MET A 1 -12.21 -18.07 19.58
N HIS A 2 -11.58 -17.37 20.51
CA HIS A 2 -10.30 -16.69 20.30
C HIS A 2 -9.20 -17.67 20.68
N ASN A 3 -8.27 -17.95 19.76
CA ASN A 3 -7.16 -18.86 20.01
C ASN A 3 -6.03 -18.06 20.70
N GLU A 4 -5.62 -18.50 21.88
CA GLU A 4 -4.64 -17.81 22.75
C GLU A 4 -3.21 -17.85 22.18
N ASN A 5 -3.02 -18.50 21.04
CA ASN A 5 -1.78 -18.55 20.26
C ASN A 5 -1.80 -17.67 19.01
N CYS A 6 -2.54 -16.55 19.02
CA CYS A 6 -2.26 -15.47 18.09
C CYS A 6 -0.93 -14.81 18.48
N LYS A 7 0.18 -15.28 17.88
CA LYS A 7 1.43 -14.52 17.86
C LYS A 7 1.20 -13.24 17.06
N ALA A 8 0.65 -12.21 17.72
CA ALA A 8 0.65 -10.87 17.19
C ALA A 8 2.12 -10.47 17.00
N ASN A 9 2.62 -10.50 15.76
CA ASN A 9 4.01 -10.20 15.45
C ASN A 9 4.31 -8.69 15.44
N ASN A 10 3.41 -7.86 15.98
CA ASN A 10 3.57 -6.42 15.86
C ASN A 10 3.03 -5.69 17.08
N PHE A 11 3.95 -5.29 17.97
CA PHE A 11 3.73 -4.29 19.00
C PHE A 11 3.92 -2.90 18.37
N GLY A 12 2.91 -2.43 17.61
CA GLY A 12 2.92 -1.12 16.97
C GLY A 12 1.51 -0.71 16.52
N ASN A 13 1.26 0.58 16.37
CA ASN A 13 -0.04 1.07 15.89
C ASN A 13 -0.33 0.49 14.50
N SER A 14 -1.54 -0.02 14.26
CA SER A 14 -1.91 -0.70 13.01
C SER A 14 -1.61 0.15 11.76
N GLY A 15 -1.75 1.47 11.86
CA GLY A 15 -1.43 2.39 10.76
C GLY A 15 0.05 2.44 10.35
N SER A 16 1.00 2.15 11.26
CA SER A 16 2.42 2.08 10.91
C SER A 16 2.80 0.77 10.22
N MET A 17 2.06 -0.31 10.52
CA MET A 17 2.22 -1.61 9.87
C MET A 17 1.72 -1.55 8.43
N GLU A 18 0.54 -0.96 8.23
CA GLU A 18 -0.06 -0.77 6.91
C GLU A 18 0.87 0.01 5.95
N VAL A 19 1.54 1.06 6.45
CA VAL A 19 2.50 1.84 5.66
C VAL A 19 3.71 0.99 5.25
N SER A 20 4.30 0.26 6.20
CA SER A 20 5.50 -0.55 5.95
C SER A 20 5.22 -1.71 4.99
N GLU A 21 4.10 -2.41 5.19
CA GLU A 21 3.65 -3.49 4.32
C GLU A 21 3.37 -2.99 2.90
N THR A 22 2.72 -1.83 2.78
CA THR A 22 2.43 -1.23 1.48
C THR A 22 3.71 -0.88 0.72
N ILE A 23 4.71 -0.30 1.39
CA ILE A 23 6.01 -0.01 0.77
C ILE A 23 6.67 -1.32 0.28
N GLU A 24 6.66 -2.37 1.12
CA GLU A 24 7.24 -3.66 0.76
C GLU A 24 6.59 -4.26 -0.50
N ILE A 25 5.26 -4.21 -0.58
CA ILE A 25 4.51 -4.71 -1.75
C ILE A 25 4.93 -3.99 -3.04
N PHE A 26 5.09 -2.66 -3.00
CA PHE A 26 5.51 -1.88 -4.16
C PHE A 26 6.95 -2.22 -4.57
N GLN A 27 7.87 -2.31 -3.62
CA GLN A 27 9.27 -2.69 -3.90
C GLN A 27 9.38 -4.11 -4.48
N ARG A 28 8.64 -5.05 -3.91
CA ARG A 28 8.64 -6.45 -4.37
C ARG A 28 8.04 -6.61 -5.75
N SER A 29 7.03 -5.82 -6.12
CA SER A 29 6.47 -5.86 -7.48
C SER A 29 7.51 -5.57 -8.56
N GLU A 30 8.42 -4.63 -8.32
CA GLU A 30 9.49 -4.31 -9.27
C GLU A 30 10.62 -5.35 -9.16
N SER A 31 11.05 -5.67 -7.96
CA SER A 31 12.16 -6.62 -7.71
C SER A 31 11.87 -8.04 -8.21
N LEU A 32 10.66 -8.56 -7.98
CA LEU A 32 10.32 -9.95 -8.25
C LEU A 32 9.66 -10.15 -9.61
N HIS A 33 8.97 -9.12 -10.12
CA HIS A 33 8.15 -9.24 -11.32
C HIS A 33 8.47 -8.19 -12.40
N GLY A 34 9.34 -7.22 -12.13
CA GLY A 34 9.62 -6.11 -13.05
C GLY A 34 8.41 -5.21 -13.29
N LEU A 35 7.41 -5.24 -12.39
CA LEU A 35 6.17 -4.49 -12.52
C LEU A 35 6.21 -3.21 -11.68
N ARG A 36 5.56 -2.16 -12.19
CA ARG A 36 5.42 -0.89 -11.48
C ARG A 36 3.95 -0.51 -11.40
N TYR A 37 3.45 -0.35 -10.18
CA TYR A 37 2.10 0.18 -9.97
C TYR A 37 2.06 1.68 -10.28
N THR A 38 1.05 2.11 -11.04
CA THR A 38 0.83 3.54 -11.36
C THR A 38 -0.38 4.11 -10.62
N LYS A 39 -1.17 3.23 -10.00
CA LYS A 39 -2.41 3.55 -9.30
C LYS A 39 -2.36 2.94 -7.91
N PHE A 40 -2.79 3.74 -6.93
CA PHE A 40 -2.95 3.32 -5.55
C PHE A 40 -4.44 3.18 -5.24
N LEU A 41 -4.87 1.97 -4.91
CA LEU A 41 -6.23 1.69 -4.44
C LEU A 41 -6.17 1.45 -2.93
N GLY A 42 -6.74 2.36 -2.16
CA GLY A 42 -6.82 2.22 -0.71
C GLY A 42 -7.98 3.04 -0.18
N ASP A 43 -8.34 2.78 1.07
CA ASP A 43 -9.38 3.51 1.78
C ASP A 43 -8.98 5.00 1.94
N ASP A 44 -9.81 5.81 2.58
CA ASP A 44 -9.53 7.23 2.81
C ASP A 44 -8.25 7.49 3.63
N ASP A 45 -7.56 6.45 4.13
CA ASP A 45 -6.28 6.57 4.82
C ASP A 45 -5.17 7.07 3.88
N ALA A 46 -4.89 8.36 3.99
CA ALA A 46 -3.90 9.06 3.18
C ALA A 46 -2.45 8.72 3.54
N ARG A 47 -2.19 7.99 4.64
CA ARG A 47 -0.82 7.79 5.16
C ARG A 47 -0.01 6.84 4.29
N ALA A 48 -0.59 5.71 3.89
CA ALA A 48 0.08 4.75 3.01
C ALA A 48 0.34 5.33 1.62
N TYR A 49 -0.63 6.04 1.05
CA TYR A 49 -0.47 6.74 -0.23
C TYR A 49 0.64 7.79 -0.20
N LYS A 50 0.70 8.58 0.88
CA LYS A 50 1.73 9.60 1.07
C LYS A 50 3.11 8.96 1.17
N ALA A 51 3.26 7.92 1.99
CA ALA A 51 4.53 7.22 2.19
C ALA A 51 5.07 6.62 0.89
N VAL A 52 4.21 6.01 0.06
CA VAL A 52 4.60 5.46 -1.24
C VAL A 52 5.13 6.55 -2.19
N ASN A 53 4.51 7.73 -2.20
CA ASN A 53 4.97 8.85 -3.04
C ASN A 53 6.26 9.51 -2.53
N GLU A 54 6.40 9.65 -1.20
CA GLU A 54 7.61 10.22 -0.57
C GLU A 54 8.84 9.33 -0.75
N MET A 55 8.66 8.00 -0.72
CA MET A 55 9.75 7.03 -0.90
C MET A 55 10.23 6.89 -2.35
N GLN A 56 9.56 7.52 -3.32
CA GLN A 56 9.98 7.54 -4.73
C GLN A 56 10.29 6.13 -5.30
N LEU A 57 9.51 5.12 -4.91
CA LEU A 57 9.84 3.69 -5.05
C LEU A 57 10.18 3.21 -6.46
N TYR A 58 9.73 3.92 -7.51
CA TYR A 58 10.00 3.60 -8.92
C TYR A 58 10.83 4.67 -9.63
N GLY A 59 11.81 5.26 -8.95
CA GLY A 59 12.65 6.32 -9.50
C GLY A 59 11.89 7.62 -9.74
N GLY A 60 10.94 7.93 -8.85
CA GLY A 60 10.17 9.18 -8.88
C GLY A 60 8.95 9.21 -9.78
N ILE A 61 8.52 8.05 -10.31
CA ILE A 61 7.22 7.94 -10.97
C ILE A 61 6.13 8.18 -9.93
N GLY A 62 5.39 9.28 -10.07
CA GLY A 62 4.28 9.63 -9.18
C GLY A 62 3.13 8.64 -9.29
N ILE A 63 2.67 8.12 -8.15
CA ILE A 63 1.61 7.14 -8.08
C ILE A 63 0.30 7.86 -7.82
N LYS A 64 -0.74 7.62 -8.62
CA LYS A 64 -2.02 8.32 -8.53
C LYS A 64 -2.98 7.59 -7.60
N LYS A 65 -3.58 8.28 -6.62
CA LYS A 65 -4.70 7.71 -5.86
C LYS A 65 -5.87 7.46 -6.81
N TRP A 66 -6.39 6.23 -6.81
CA TRP A 66 -7.47 5.81 -7.68
C TRP A 66 -8.69 5.43 -6.84
N ASN A 67 -9.78 6.17 -6.99
CA ASN A 67 -11.00 5.96 -6.21
C ASN A 67 -11.94 4.96 -6.89
N VAL A 68 -12.59 4.11 -6.10
CA VAL A 68 -13.56 3.10 -6.58
C VAL A 68 -14.72 3.71 -7.37
N LEU A 69 -15.15 4.94 -7.03
CA LEU A 69 -16.17 5.67 -7.80
C LEU A 69 -15.75 5.96 -9.25
N ALA A 70 -14.44 6.06 -9.52
CA ALA A 70 -13.93 6.22 -10.88
C ALA A 70 -14.00 4.92 -11.69
N MET A 71 -14.10 3.74 -11.04
CA MET A 71 -14.30 2.46 -11.72
C MET A 71 -15.74 2.33 -12.25
N LEU A 72 -16.74 2.81 -11.50
CA LEU A 72 -18.15 2.71 -11.88
C LEU A 72 -18.58 3.67 -13.02
N ARG A 73 -17.75 4.66 -13.35
CA ARG A 73 -18.04 5.64 -14.41
C ARG A 73 -17.53 5.25 -15.79
N ASN A 74 -16.75 4.17 -15.91
CA ASN A 74 -16.20 3.69 -17.19
C ASN A 74 -16.74 2.30 -17.59
N GLY A 75 -17.89 1.90 -17.05
CA GLY A 75 -18.60 0.67 -17.40
C GLY A 75 -19.76 0.93 -18.36
#